data_AF-X1M145-F1
#
_entry.id   AF-X1M145-F1
#
_cell.length_a   1.000
_cell.length_b   1.000
_cell.length_c   1.000
_cell.angle_alpha   90.00
_cell.angle_beta   90.00
_cell.angle_gamma   90.00
#
_symmetry.space_group_name_H-M   'P 1'
#
loop_
_entity.id
_entity.type
_entity.pdbx_description
1 polymer ?
#
loop_
_entity_poly.entity_id
_entity_poly.type
_entity_poly.pdbx_seq_one_letter_code
_entity_poly.pdbx_strand_id
1 'polypeptide(L)'
;MTNIDSKEPKENSKEKKRRYLYKFLPSALFRIEENYLYTVEGFMDFWQHLSDGGKLGITRWLKFPPREIVRLCSISLEALSRMGIEKPENHLAIIRSWGTSTLILSKKK
;
A
#
# COMPACT_ATOMS: atom_id res chain seq x y z
N MET A 1 21.86 -53.75 -10.80
CA MET A 1 21.03 -53.94 -9.60
C MET A 1 21.85 -53.51 -8.38
N THR A 2 21.70 -52.28 -7.90
CA THR A 2 22.26 -51.84 -6.62
C THR A 2 21.19 -50.99 -5.94
N ASN A 3 20.49 -51.62 -4.99
CA ASN A 3 19.50 -51.01 -4.13
C ASN A 3 20.20 -49.99 -3.23
N ILE A 4 19.88 -48.70 -3.42
CA ILE A 4 20.16 -47.65 -2.44
C ILE A 4 18.89 -47.53 -1.62
N ASP A 5 18.87 -48.22 -0.49
CA ASP A 5 17.80 -48.14 0.50
C ASP A 5 17.88 -46.75 1.16
N SER A 6 17.16 -45.79 0.59
CA SER A 6 16.98 -44.46 1.14
C SER A 6 16.17 -44.55 2.43
N LYS A 7 16.85 -44.78 3.56
CA LYS A 7 16.24 -44.69 4.89
C LYS A 7 15.77 -43.26 5.13
N GLU A 8 14.47 -43.02 4.96
CA GLU A 8 13.82 -41.82 5.47
C GLU A 8 14.00 -41.75 7.00
N PRO A 9 14.42 -40.60 7.56
CA PRO A 9 14.57 -40.46 9.00
C PRO A 9 13.18 -40.51 9.67
N LYS A 10 13.03 -41.36 10.70
CA LYS A 10 11.79 -41.50 11.46
C LYS A 10 11.51 -40.22 12.27
N GLU A 11 10.70 -39.34 11.68
CA GLU A 11 10.30 -38.07 12.28
C GLU A 11 9.39 -38.27 13.51
N ASN A 12 9.76 -37.66 14.64
CA ASN A 12 9.09 -37.84 15.93
C ASN A 12 7.73 -37.10 15.97
N SER A 13 6.70 -37.70 16.57
CA SER A 13 5.33 -37.13 16.60
C SER A 13 5.26 -35.74 17.27
N LYS A 14 6.20 -35.45 18.18
CA LYS A 14 6.38 -34.12 18.79
C LYS A 14 6.95 -33.09 17.81
N GLU A 15 7.89 -33.48 16.95
CA GLU A 15 8.42 -32.62 15.88
C GLU A 15 7.39 -32.40 14.78
N LYS A 16 6.64 -33.45 14.43
CA LYS A 16 5.52 -33.35 13.50
C LYS A 16 4.47 -32.34 14.00
N LYS A 17 4.05 -32.44 15.27
CA LYS A 17 3.14 -31.45 15.89
C LYS A 17 3.72 -30.03 15.89
N ARG A 18 5.02 -29.86 16.20
CA ARG A 18 5.70 -28.55 16.17
C ARG A 18 5.75 -27.95 14.77
N ARG A 19 5.94 -28.77 13.73
CA ARG A 19 5.98 -28.33 12.32
C ARG A 19 4.61 -27.91 11.79
N TYR A 20 3.52 -28.52 12.27
CA TYR A 20 2.16 -28.07 11.94
C TYR A 20 1.72 -26.83 12.76
N LEU A 21 2.13 -26.73 14.02
CA LEU A 21 1.85 -25.57 14.89
C LEU A 21 2.45 -24.26 14.34
N TYR A 22 3.60 -24.32 13.67
CA TYR A 22 4.21 -23.16 13.01
C TYR A 22 3.66 -22.84 11.62
N LYS A 23 2.86 -23.74 11.02
CA LYS A 23 2.32 -23.55 9.67
C LYS A 23 0.99 -22.78 9.64
N PHE A 24 0.49 -22.36 10.80
CA PHE A 24 -0.83 -21.73 10.95
C PHE A 24 -0.76 -20.38 11.68
N LEU A 25 0.08 -19.45 11.22
CA LEU A 25 0.03 -18.05 11.67
C LEU A 25 0.55 -17.07 10.61
N PRO A 26 -0.19 -16.87 9.51
CA PRO A 26 -0.18 -15.54 8.88
C PRO A 26 -1.56 -14.88 8.85
N SER A 27 -2.66 -15.64 8.93
CA SER A 27 -4.00 -15.08 8.72
C SER A 27 -4.60 -14.38 9.93
N ALA A 28 -4.17 -14.72 11.15
CA ALA A 28 -4.68 -14.13 12.39
C ALA A 28 -4.14 -12.71 12.68
N LEU A 29 -3.14 -12.24 11.92
CA LEU A 29 -2.54 -10.92 12.11
C LEU A 29 -3.10 -9.85 11.16
N PHE A 30 -3.96 -10.21 10.21
CA PHE A 30 -4.71 -9.24 9.42
C PHE A 30 -5.90 -8.76 10.24
N ARG A 31 -5.61 -7.90 11.22
CA ARG A 31 -6.63 -7.04 11.81
C ARG A 31 -7.33 -6.33 10.66
N ILE A 32 -8.64 -6.55 10.50
CA ILE A 32 -9.48 -5.83 9.54
C ILE A 32 -9.68 -4.43 10.11
N GLU A 33 -8.64 -3.61 10.08
CA GLU A 33 -8.74 -2.17 10.27
C GLU A 33 -9.05 -1.57 8.90
N GLU A 34 -10.16 -0.86 8.80
CA GLU A 34 -10.50 -0.12 7.59
C GLU A 34 -9.42 0.93 7.33
N ASN A 35 -8.74 0.82 6.19
CA ASN A 35 -7.68 1.75 5.80
C ASN A 35 -8.29 2.94 5.04
N TYR A 36 -8.54 4.02 5.76
CA TYR A 36 -9.13 5.26 5.24
C TYR A 36 -8.11 6.22 4.60
N LEU A 37 -6.82 5.89 4.57
CA LEU A 37 -5.78 6.82 4.09
C LEU A 37 -5.88 7.11 2.58
N TYR A 38 -6.50 6.21 1.81
CA TYR A 38 -6.59 6.32 0.36
C TYR A 38 -8.05 6.36 -0.11
N THR A 39 -8.81 7.26 0.49
CA THR A 39 -10.18 7.62 0.10
C THR A 39 -10.26 9.11 -0.22
N VAL A 40 -11.37 9.55 -0.82
CA VAL A 40 -11.58 10.97 -1.15
C VAL A 40 -11.62 11.79 0.13
N GLU A 41 -12.32 11.29 1.15
CA GLU A 41 -12.49 11.91 2.45
C GLU A 41 -11.15 12.05 3.17
N GLY A 42 -10.32 11.00 3.18
CA GLY A 42 -8.97 11.06 3.77
C GLY A 42 -8.08 12.09 3.07
N PHE A 43 -8.19 12.24 1.75
CA PHE A 43 -7.44 13.26 1.01
C PHE A 43 -7.95 14.68 1.29
N MET A 44 -9.25 14.87 1.44
CA MET A 44 -9.82 16.15 1.87
C MET A 44 -9.31 16.52 3.27
N ASP A 45 -9.27 15.55 4.19
CA ASP A 45 -8.72 15.75 5.53
C ASP A 45 -7.24 16.14 5.47
N PHE A 46 -6.41 15.41 4.71
CA PHE A 46 -5.01 15.77 4.56
C PHE A 46 -4.84 17.19 4.02
N TRP A 47 -5.64 17.57 3.04
CA TRP A 47 -5.58 18.89 2.43
C TRP A 47 -5.96 20.01 3.41
N GLN A 48 -7.02 19.81 4.21
CA GLN A 48 -7.46 20.80 5.21
C GLN A 48 -6.41 21.04 6.29
N HIS A 49 -5.64 20.02 6.66
CA HIS A 49 -4.56 20.14 7.63
C HIS A 49 -3.27 20.74 7.04
N LEU A 50 -3.18 20.97 5.72
CA LEU A 50 -2.05 21.68 5.13
C LEU A 50 -2.10 23.18 5.46
N SER A 51 -0.96 23.71 5.89
CA SER A 51 -0.72 25.16 5.91
C SER A 51 -0.84 25.76 4.51
N ASP A 52 -0.98 27.08 4.41
CA ASP A 52 -1.25 27.77 3.13
C ASP A 52 -0.14 27.63 2.08
N GLY A 53 1.06 27.19 2.46
CA GLY A 53 2.15 26.79 1.55
C GLY A 53 2.52 25.30 1.60
N GLY A 54 1.73 24.52 2.34
CA GLY A 54 1.98 23.12 2.66
C GLY A 54 1.94 22.21 1.43
N LYS A 55 2.64 21.08 1.56
CA LYS A 55 2.70 20.02 0.56
C LYS A 55 2.48 18.67 1.23
N LEU A 56 1.66 17.84 0.60
CA LEU A 56 1.49 16.44 0.96
C LEU A 56 2.27 15.58 -0.03
N GLY A 57 3.06 14.64 0.48
CA GLY A 57 3.79 13.66 -0.32
C GLY A 57 3.41 12.23 0.07
N ILE A 58 2.91 11.45 -0.88
CA ILE A 58 2.56 10.04 -0.68
C ILE A 58 3.41 9.18 -1.61
N THR A 59 4.31 8.38 -1.04
CA THR A 59 5.17 7.46 -1.80
C THR A 59 4.68 6.03 -1.69
N ARG A 60 4.54 5.35 -2.83
CA ARG A 60 4.13 3.94 -2.93
C ARG A 60 5.13 3.14 -3.75
N TRP A 61 5.27 1.87 -3.44
CA TRP A 61 6.03 0.93 -4.26
C TRP A 61 5.35 0.74 -5.61
N LEU A 62 6.14 0.74 -6.68
CA LEU A 62 5.67 0.50 -8.03
C LEU A 62 5.33 -0.99 -8.17
N LYS A 63 4.03 -1.30 -8.18
CA LYS A 63 3.53 -2.62 -8.54
C LYS A 63 3.20 -2.64 -10.02
N PHE A 64 3.55 -3.72 -10.71
CA PHE A 64 3.15 -3.91 -12.11
C PHE A 64 1.88 -4.77 -12.17
N PRO A 65 0.82 -4.35 -12.88
CA PRO A 65 0.68 -3.06 -13.56
C PRO A 65 0.46 -1.88 -12.58
N PRO A 66 0.90 -0.64 -12.93
CA PRO A 66 0.93 0.52 -12.05
C PRO A 66 -0.45 1.17 -11.83
N ARG A 67 -1.41 0.39 -11.34
CA ARG A 67 -2.81 0.84 -11.11
C ARG A 67 -2.96 1.76 -9.90
N GLU A 68 -2.07 1.60 -8.94
CA GLU A 68 -2.21 2.25 -7.63
C GLU A 68 -1.98 3.76 -7.71
N ILE A 69 -0.93 4.20 -8.42
CA ILE A 69 -0.66 5.64 -8.57
C ILE A 69 -1.78 6.33 -9.35
N VAL A 70 -2.31 5.69 -10.40
CA VAL A 70 -3.43 6.21 -11.19
C VAL A 70 -4.66 6.38 -10.32
N ARG A 71 -4.97 5.38 -9.48
CA ARG A 71 -6.07 5.48 -8.50
C ARG A 71 -5.86 6.64 -7.52
N LEU A 72 -4.66 6.82 -6.98
CA LEU A 72 -4.36 7.93 -6.06
C LEU A 72 -4.50 9.29 -6.75
N CYS A 73 -4.18 9.39 -8.04
CA CYS A 73 -4.40 10.61 -8.83
C CYS A 73 -5.89 10.90 -8.99
N SER A 74 -6.70 9.89 -9.33
CA SER A 74 -8.15 10.08 -9.43
C SER A 74 -8.77 10.52 -8.11
N ILE A 75 -8.37 9.91 -7.00
CA ILE A 75 -8.88 10.25 -5.66
C ILE A 75 -8.52 11.67 -5.27
N SER A 76 -7.27 12.07 -5.51
CA SER A 76 -6.81 13.43 -5.19
C SER A 76 -7.52 14.49 -6.02
N LEU A 77 -7.63 14.29 -7.35
CA LEU A 77 -8.35 15.24 -8.21
C LEU A 77 -9.83 15.37 -7.80
N GLU A 78 -10.48 14.26 -7.48
CA GLU A 78 -11.87 14.25 -6.98
C GLU A 78 -11.99 15.00 -5.64
N ALA A 79 -11.08 14.75 -4.69
CA ALA A 79 -11.07 15.44 -3.41
C ALA A 79 -10.94 16.97 -3.58
N LEU A 80 -9.99 17.42 -4.40
CA LEU A 80 -9.80 18.85 -4.67
C LEU A 80 -11.00 19.46 -5.40
N SER A 81 -11.60 18.72 -6.35
CA SER A 81 -12.81 19.16 -7.05
C SER A 81 -14.00 19.32 -6.09
N ARG A 82 -14.22 18.38 -5.16
CA ARG A 82 -15.28 18.48 -4.14
C ARG A 82 -15.07 19.63 -3.17
N MET A 83 -13.83 20.06 -2.97
CA MET A 83 -13.48 21.23 -2.16
C MET A 83 -13.60 22.57 -2.93
N GLY A 84 -14.04 22.54 -4.20
CA GLY A 84 -14.28 23.75 -5.00
C GLY A 84 -13.01 24.35 -5.62
N ILE A 85 -11.91 23.61 -5.71
CA ILE A 85 -10.70 24.07 -6.39
C ILE A 85 -10.92 24.00 -7.89
N GLU A 86 -10.90 25.13 -8.58
CA GLU A 86 -11.26 25.22 -10.00
C GLU A 86 -10.32 24.45 -10.94
N LYS A 87 -9.03 24.33 -10.58
CA LYS A 87 -8.01 23.69 -11.43
C LYS A 87 -7.15 22.71 -10.63
N PRO A 88 -7.72 21.59 -10.16
CA PRO A 88 -7.06 20.66 -9.25
C PRO A 88 -5.78 20.05 -9.84
N GLU A 89 -5.68 19.92 -11.17
CA GLU A 89 -4.50 19.43 -11.87
C GLU A 89 -3.25 20.29 -11.66
N ASN A 90 -3.40 21.59 -11.36
CA ASN A 90 -2.26 22.46 -11.07
C ASN A 90 -1.67 22.23 -9.68
N HIS A 91 -2.38 21.53 -8.82
CA HIS A 91 -1.98 21.25 -7.45
C HIS A 91 -1.36 19.86 -7.30
N LEU A 92 -1.23 19.11 -8.40
CA LEU A 92 -0.86 17.70 -8.40
C LEU A 92 0.38 17.45 -9.26
N ALA A 93 1.35 16.72 -8.70
CA ALA A 93 2.50 16.22 -9.44
C ALA A 93 2.77 14.74 -9.10
N ILE A 94 3.31 14.00 -10.05
CA ILE A 94 3.73 12.60 -9.87
C ILE A 94 5.21 12.49 -10.20
N ILE A 95 5.99 11.95 -9.28
CA ILE A 95 7.39 11.62 -9.50
C ILE A 95 7.52 10.11 -9.54
N ARG A 96 8.03 9.56 -10.63
CA ARG A 96 8.25 8.13 -10.80
C ARG A 96 9.74 7.81 -10.70
N SER A 97 10.10 6.93 -9.77
CA SER A 97 11.44 6.39 -9.60
C SER A 97 11.51 4.92 -10.05
N TRP A 98 12.65 4.26 -9.84
CA TRP A 98 12.88 2.87 -10.25
C TRP A 98 11.94 1.87 -9.56
N GLY A 99 11.74 2.02 -8.26
CA GLY A 99 10.92 1.11 -7.46
C GLY A 99 9.66 1.75 -6.88
N THR A 100 9.47 3.05 -7.05
CA THR A 100 8.42 3.80 -6.34
C THR A 100 7.79 4.86 -7.23
N SER A 101 6.61 5.31 -6.83
CA SER A 101 5.95 6.50 -7.36
C SER A 101 5.47 7.36 -6.20
N THR A 102 5.71 8.66 -6.31
CA THR A 102 5.33 9.65 -5.29
C THR A 102 4.31 10.60 -5.88
N LEU A 103 3.14 10.66 -5.26
CA LEU A 103 2.16 11.70 -5.49
C LEU A 103 2.48 12.91 -4.61
N ILE A 104 2.47 14.09 -5.19
CA ILE A 104 2.65 15.36 -4.47
C ILE A 104 1.40 16.19 -4.69
N LEU A 105 0.84 16.72 -3.60
CA LEU A 105 -0.18 17.76 -3.61
C LEU A 105 0.39 19.04 -2.99
N SER A 106 0.13 20.20 -3.59
CA SER A 106 0.51 21.50 -3.02
C SER A 106 -0.68 22.44 -2.95
N LYS A 107 -0.91 23.05 -1.78
CA LYS A 107 -1.98 24.05 -1.60
C LYS A 107 -1.72 25.34 -2.37
N LYS A 108 -0.44 25.65 -2.58
CA LYS A 108 0.03 26.75 -3.41
C LYS A 108 0.33 26.24 -4.82
N LYS A 109 -0.18 26.95 -5.83
CA LYS A 109 0.08 26.70 -7.25
C LYS A 109 1.50 27.13 -7.64
#